data_AF-A0A830DAV9-F1
#
_entry.id   AF-A0A830DAV9-F1
#
_cell.length_a   1.000
_cell.length_b   1.000
_cell.length_c   1.000
_cell.angle_alpha   90.00
_cell.angle_beta   90.00
_cell.angle_gamma   90.00
#
_symmetry.space_group_name_H-M   'P 1'
#
loop_
_entity.id
_entity.type
_entity.pdbx_description
1 polymer ?
#
loop_
_entity_poly.entity_id
_entity_poly.type
_entity_poly.pdbx_seq_one_letter_code
_entity_poly.pdbx_strand_id
1 'polypeptide(L)'
;MAIDGVAPRAKMNQQRARRFRTAKDIQIAEEMEEKLRKQFEREGKAILPKEESQVADSNVITPGTEFMHALSEKLQSYISRRMSENQAWANIKVILSDDNVPGEGEHKIMSFIRAQRASPGYDPNTRHCLYGLDADLITLALATHEIHFSILREFLNIWILREYIALDLKITGDEKFECDLERIIDDFIFICFFAGNDFLPHMPSLEIHEGCVDLLMHVYKEEFQNLGGYLVNMQMLDDKKGSYMKLKRIERFILMVGSYEEKIFCKDLRLETEN
;
A
#
# COMPACT_ATOMS: atom_id res chain seq x y z
N MET A 1 -0.81 17.26 6.50
CA MET A 1 -2.00 16.85 5.74
C MET A 1 -1.60 16.78 4.28
N ALA A 2 -1.68 15.61 3.66
CA ALA A 2 -1.31 15.42 2.25
C ALA A 2 -2.54 14.95 1.48
N ILE A 3 -2.91 15.72 0.47
CA ILE A 3 -3.97 15.40 -0.49
C ILE A 3 -3.30 14.83 -1.74
N ASP A 4 -3.95 13.92 -2.45
CA ASP A 4 -3.46 13.45 -3.73
C ASP A 4 -3.36 14.60 -4.73
N GLY A 5 -2.20 14.72 -5.38
CA GLY A 5 -2.01 15.53 -6.57
C GLY A 5 -1.88 14.65 -7.81
N VAL A 6 -1.33 15.19 -8.89
CA VAL A 6 -1.14 14.42 -10.13
C VAL A 6 -0.21 13.23 -9.89
N ALA A 7 -0.74 12.02 -10.02
CA ALA A 7 -0.02 10.78 -9.79
C ALA A 7 0.82 10.34 -11.01
N PRO A 8 1.81 9.45 -10.83
CA PRO A 8 2.57 8.87 -11.94
C PRO A 8 1.67 8.08 -12.91
N ARG A 9 2.10 7.97 -14.18
CA ARG A 9 1.33 7.27 -15.23
C ARG A 9 0.90 5.86 -14.85
N ALA A 10 1.76 5.11 -14.14
CA ALA A 10 1.44 3.76 -13.70
C ALA A 10 0.20 3.74 -12.77
N LYS A 11 0.17 4.64 -11.77
CA LYS A 11 -1.00 4.82 -10.91
C LYS A 11 -2.21 5.35 -11.67
N MET A 12 -2.03 6.30 -12.59
CA MET A 12 -3.14 6.83 -13.40
C MET A 12 -3.88 5.74 -14.18
N ASN A 13 -3.16 4.72 -14.69
CA ASN A 13 -3.79 3.59 -15.35
C ASN A 13 -4.65 2.77 -14.39
N GLN A 14 -4.15 2.50 -13.17
CA GLN A 14 -4.89 1.80 -12.11
C GLN A 14 -6.14 2.59 -11.68
N GLN A 15 -5.98 3.88 -11.41
CA GLN A 15 -7.08 4.77 -11.00
C GLN A 15 -8.14 4.85 -12.09
N ARG A 16 -7.73 4.94 -13.36
CA ARG A 16 -8.64 4.90 -14.51
C ARG A 16 -9.42 3.59 -14.52
N ALA A 17 -8.74 2.44 -14.50
CA ALA A 17 -9.41 1.14 -14.54
C ALA A 17 -10.42 0.98 -13.40
N ARG A 18 -10.05 1.39 -12.17
CA ARG A 18 -10.93 1.37 -11.00
C ARG A 18 -12.18 2.22 -11.19
N ARG A 19 -12.02 3.49 -11.62
CA ARG A 19 -13.15 4.41 -11.82
C ARG A 19 -14.11 3.94 -12.90
N PHE A 20 -13.58 3.41 -14.01
CA PHE A 20 -14.41 2.82 -15.07
C PHE A 20 -15.21 1.62 -14.57
N ARG A 21 -14.59 0.76 -13.74
CA ARG A 21 -15.28 -0.38 -13.13
C ARG A 21 -16.36 0.08 -12.16
N THR A 22 -16.04 0.98 -11.23
CA THR A 22 -17.01 1.52 -10.27
C THR A 22 -18.20 2.20 -10.95
N ALA A 23 -17.97 3.01 -11.99
CA ALA A 23 -19.07 3.64 -12.74
C ALA A 23 -19.97 2.60 -13.41
N LYS A 24 -19.38 1.54 -13.98
CA LYS A 24 -20.13 0.44 -14.59
C LYS A 24 -20.90 -0.39 -13.55
N ASP A 25 -20.30 -0.67 -12.41
CA ASP A 25 -20.93 -1.43 -11.33
C ASP A 25 -22.11 -0.66 -10.72
N ILE A 26 -21.97 0.67 -10.56
CA ILE A 26 -23.07 1.56 -10.15
C ILE A 26 -24.21 1.49 -11.17
N GLN A 27 -23.90 1.62 -12.47
CA GLN A 27 -24.92 1.53 -13.52
C GLN A 27 -25.65 0.17 -13.50
N ILE A 28 -24.90 -0.92 -13.36
CA ILE A 28 -25.48 -2.28 -13.28
C ILE A 28 -26.37 -2.40 -12.04
N ALA A 29 -25.92 -1.90 -10.89
CA ALA A 29 -26.68 -1.93 -9.66
C ALA A 29 -27.99 -1.14 -9.77
N GLU A 30 -27.97 0.04 -10.39
CA GLU A 30 -29.17 0.85 -10.64
C GLU A 30 -30.16 0.13 -11.58
N GLU A 31 -29.68 -0.48 -12.67
CA GLU A 31 -30.51 -1.27 -13.59
C GLU A 31 -31.11 -2.52 -12.90
N MET A 32 -30.35 -3.17 -12.02
CA MET A 32 -30.82 -4.31 -11.23
C MET A 32 -31.86 -3.90 -10.19
N GLU A 33 -31.64 -2.79 -9.50
CA GLU A 33 -32.60 -2.22 -8.54
C GLU A 33 -33.92 -1.89 -9.23
N GLU A 34 -33.87 -1.24 -10.40
CA GLU A 34 -35.08 -0.89 -11.16
C GLU A 34 -35.88 -2.14 -11.58
N LYS A 35 -35.20 -3.19 -12.04
CA LYS A 35 -35.83 -4.47 -12.39
C LYS A 35 -36.49 -5.13 -11.18
N LEU A 36 -35.80 -5.16 -10.04
CA LEU A 36 -36.32 -5.76 -8.81
C LEU A 36 -37.54 -5.00 -8.27
N ARG A 37 -37.53 -3.66 -8.34
CA ARG A 37 -38.69 -2.84 -7.96
C ARG A 37 -39.91 -3.12 -8.83
N LYS A 38 -39.74 -3.18 -10.16
CA LYS A 38 -40.83 -3.57 -11.10
C LYS A 38 -41.35 -4.97 -10.83
N GLN A 39 -40.50 -5.89 -10.39
CA GLN A 39 -40.92 -7.24 -10.01
C GLN A 39 -41.74 -7.24 -8.71
N PHE A 40 -41.27 -6.53 -7.67
CA PHE A 40 -42.01 -6.41 -6.41
C PHE A 40 -43.37 -5.72 -6.58
N GLU A 41 -43.47 -4.72 -7.47
CA GLU A 41 -44.75 -4.12 -7.88
C GLU A 41 -45.72 -5.17 -8.43
N ARG A 42 -45.25 -6.04 -9.33
CA ARG A 42 -46.08 -7.11 -9.93
C ARG A 42 -46.50 -8.16 -8.91
N GLU A 43 -45.64 -8.44 -7.94
CA GLU A 43 -45.89 -9.40 -6.86
C GLU A 43 -46.71 -8.81 -5.71
N GLY A 44 -47.08 -7.52 -5.76
CA GLY A 44 -47.82 -6.83 -4.71
C GLY A 44 -47.04 -6.66 -3.40
N LYS A 45 -45.71 -6.74 -3.45
CA LYS A 45 -44.82 -6.56 -2.29
C LYS A 45 -44.58 -5.07 -2.02
N ALA A 46 -44.36 -4.72 -0.76
CA ALA A 46 -44.05 -3.35 -0.36
C ALA A 46 -42.68 -2.91 -0.93
N ILE A 47 -42.63 -1.71 -1.51
CA ILE A 47 -41.43 -1.14 -2.13
C ILE A 47 -40.84 -0.12 -1.17
N LEU A 48 -39.56 -0.30 -0.84
CA LEU A 48 -38.84 0.69 -0.03
C LEU A 48 -38.54 1.96 -0.85
N PRO A 49 -38.49 3.14 -0.21
CA PRO A 49 -38.02 4.36 -0.84
C PRO A 49 -36.60 4.20 -1.36
N LYS A 50 -36.29 4.85 -2.49
CA LYS A 50 -34.92 4.86 -3.00
C LYS A 50 -34.06 5.70 -2.04
N GLU A 51 -32.98 5.13 -1.54
CA GLU A 51 -31.97 5.92 -0.83
C GLU A 51 -31.15 6.69 -1.87
N GLU A 52 -31.21 8.01 -1.82
CA GLU A 52 -30.33 8.84 -2.65
C GLU A 52 -28.93 8.84 -2.04
N SER A 53 -27.93 8.52 -2.86
CA SER A 53 -26.53 8.66 -2.46
C SER A 53 -26.24 10.12 -2.09
N GLN A 54 -25.65 10.33 -0.91
CA GLN A 54 -25.20 11.66 -0.47
C GLN A 54 -24.02 12.19 -1.31
N VAL A 55 -23.35 11.32 -2.05
CA VAL A 55 -22.22 11.67 -2.92
C VAL A 55 -22.66 11.49 -4.36
N ALA A 56 -22.83 12.59 -5.08
CA ALA A 56 -23.33 12.58 -6.45
C ALA A 56 -22.35 11.92 -7.43
N ASP A 57 -21.05 12.22 -7.31
CA ASP A 57 -19.99 11.63 -8.14
C ASP A 57 -18.67 11.63 -7.37
N SER A 58 -18.12 10.45 -7.11
CA SER A 58 -16.82 10.33 -6.42
C SER A 58 -15.64 10.69 -7.33
N ASN A 59 -15.82 10.77 -8.64
CA ASN A 59 -14.77 11.16 -9.58
C ASN A 59 -14.37 12.63 -9.44
N VAL A 60 -15.19 13.46 -8.78
CA VAL A 60 -14.83 14.86 -8.46
C VAL A 60 -13.64 14.94 -7.51
N ILE A 61 -13.32 13.86 -6.78
CA ILE A 61 -12.14 13.72 -5.95
C ILE A 61 -10.94 13.38 -6.85
N THR A 62 -10.54 14.35 -7.66
CA THR A 62 -9.41 14.28 -8.59
C THR A 62 -8.72 15.63 -8.65
N PRO A 63 -7.38 15.68 -8.63
CA PRO A 63 -6.64 16.93 -8.76
C PRO A 63 -7.12 17.76 -9.95
N GLY A 64 -7.28 19.06 -9.75
CA GLY A 64 -7.69 20.01 -10.79
C GLY A 64 -9.20 20.17 -11.00
N THR A 65 -10.05 19.52 -10.21
CA THR A 65 -11.50 19.81 -10.19
C THR A 65 -11.81 21.04 -9.32
N GLU A 66 -12.94 21.71 -9.58
CA GLU A 66 -13.42 22.80 -8.73
C GLU A 66 -13.64 22.37 -7.28
N PHE A 67 -14.07 21.11 -7.07
CA PHE A 67 -14.23 20.52 -5.75
C PHE A 67 -12.90 20.50 -4.98
N MET A 68 -11.80 20.05 -5.61
CA MET A 68 -10.49 19.99 -4.95
C MET A 68 -9.94 21.39 -4.65
N HIS A 69 -10.17 22.35 -5.54
CA HIS A 69 -9.82 23.75 -5.29
C HIS A 69 -10.55 24.31 -4.06
N ALA A 70 -11.86 24.14 -4.00
CA ALA A 70 -12.67 24.56 -2.86
C ALA A 70 -12.26 23.83 -1.57
N LEU A 71 -11.94 22.54 -1.65
CA LEU A 71 -11.44 21.76 -0.52
C LEU A 71 -10.12 22.34 0.01
N SER A 72 -9.16 22.69 -0.85
CA SER A 72 -7.89 23.31 -0.45
C SER A 72 -8.12 24.63 0.29
N GLU A 73 -8.96 25.53 -0.24
CA GLU A 73 -9.29 26.80 0.43
C GLU A 73 -9.95 26.60 1.80
N LYS A 74 -10.88 25.65 1.89
CA LYS A 74 -11.55 25.32 3.16
C LYS A 74 -10.59 24.72 4.18
N LEU A 75 -9.65 23.88 3.76
CA LEU A 75 -8.63 23.31 4.64
C LEU A 75 -7.64 24.36 5.14
N GLN A 76 -7.21 25.29 4.28
CA GLN A 76 -6.37 26.42 4.69
C GLN A 76 -7.09 27.30 5.72
N SER A 77 -8.36 27.61 5.47
CA SER A 77 -9.21 28.37 6.41
C SER A 77 -9.40 27.61 7.73
N TYR A 78 -9.61 26.29 7.66
CA TYR A 78 -9.73 25.42 8.82
C TYR A 78 -8.46 25.42 9.67
N ILE A 79 -7.29 25.24 9.04
CA ILE A 79 -5.99 25.25 9.74
C ILE A 79 -5.78 26.59 10.42
N SER A 80 -5.98 27.69 9.70
CA SER A 80 -5.81 29.05 10.23
C SER A 80 -6.69 29.29 11.46
N ARG A 81 -7.96 28.86 11.38
CA ARG A 81 -8.90 28.94 12.50
C ARG A 81 -8.52 28.04 13.67
N ARG A 82 -8.02 26.83 13.43
CA ARG A 82 -7.56 25.92 14.50
C ARG A 82 -6.33 26.46 15.22
N MET A 83 -5.39 27.04 14.48
CA MET A 83 -4.20 27.66 15.07
C MET A 83 -4.53 28.88 15.93
N SER A 84 -5.60 29.64 15.59
CA SER A 84 -6.01 30.82 16.37
C SER A 84 -6.91 30.48 17.55
N GLU A 85 -7.83 29.53 17.41
CA GLU A 85 -8.87 29.23 18.41
C GLU A 85 -8.49 28.12 19.39
N ASN A 86 -7.61 27.18 19.00
CA ASN A 86 -7.36 25.97 19.78
C ASN A 86 -5.96 25.95 20.39
N GLN A 87 -5.89 26.03 21.73
CA GLN A 87 -4.62 25.99 22.46
C GLN A 87 -3.81 24.72 22.22
N ALA A 88 -4.46 23.58 21.91
CA ALA A 88 -3.74 22.35 21.58
C ALA A 88 -2.91 22.46 20.29
N TRP A 89 -3.18 23.46 19.44
CA TRP A 89 -2.46 23.72 18.19
C TRP A 89 -1.36 24.79 18.35
N ALA A 90 -1.23 25.42 19.52
CA ALA A 90 -0.29 26.52 19.72
C ALA A 90 1.19 26.12 19.50
N ASN A 91 1.54 24.87 19.81
CA ASN A 91 2.91 24.36 19.74
C ASN A 91 3.13 23.30 18.65
N ILE A 92 2.26 23.25 17.64
CA ILE A 92 2.40 22.29 16.53
C ILE A 92 2.70 23.01 15.21
N LYS A 93 3.53 22.39 14.37
CA LYS A 93 3.75 22.85 13.00
C LYS A 93 2.81 22.08 12.08
N VAL A 94 1.90 22.79 11.41
CA VAL A 94 0.96 22.21 10.45
C VAL A 94 1.47 22.45 9.04
N ILE A 95 1.61 21.37 8.27
CA ILE A 95 1.98 21.43 6.84
C ILE A 95 0.81 20.87 6.03
N LEU A 96 0.32 21.67 5.09
CA LEU A 96 -0.65 21.26 4.08
C LEU A 96 0.06 21.09 2.75
N SER A 97 -0.08 19.91 2.14
CA SER A 97 0.26 19.66 0.75
C SER A 97 -1.03 19.33 0.01
N ASP A 98 -1.52 20.28 -0.76
CA ASP A 98 -2.77 20.16 -1.51
C ASP A 98 -2.58 19.43 -2.85
N ASP A 99 -3.62 19.43 -3.68
CA ASP A 99 -3.67 18.76 -4.98
C ASP A 99 -2.82 19.45 -6.06
N ASN A 100 -2.43 20.71 -5.85
CA ASN A 100 -1.51 21.43 -6.75
C ASN A 100 -0.07 20.92 -6.66
N VAL A 101 0.29 20.26 -5.56
CA VAL A 101 1.60 19.59 -5.42
C VAL A 101 1.50 18.22 -6.10
N PRO A 102 2.35 17.87 -7.08
CA PRO A 102 2.29 16.58 -7.74
C PRO A 102 2.65 15.41 -6.80
N GLY A 103 2.14 14.22 -7.10
CA GLY A 103 2.36 12.99 -6.36
C GLY A 103 1.16 12.52 -5.54
N GLU A 104 1.18 11.26 -5.14
CA GLU A 104 0.18 10.65 -4.26
C GLU A 104 0.43 11.07 -2.80
N GLY A 105 -0.64 11.25 -2.01
CA GLY A 105 -0.56 11.76 -0.64
C GLY A 105 0.37 10.95 0.25
N GLU A 106 0.27 9.62 0.18
CA GLU A 106 1.17 8.69 0.89
C GLU A 106 2.63 8.89 0.49
N HIS A 107 2.92 8.99 -0.81
CA HIS A 107 4.28 9.18 -1.31
C HIS A 107 4.85 10.57 -0.99
N LYS A 108 4.01 11.61 -0.91
CA LYS A 108 4.42 12.94 -0.41
C LYS A 108 4.84 12.86 1.05
N ILE A 109 4.07 12.18 1.89
CA ILE A 109 4.39 11.97 3.32
C ILE A 109 5.70 11.20 3.45
N MET A 110 5.85 10.07 2.74
CA MET A 110 7.06 9.26 2.82
C MET A 110 8.29 10.02 2.33
N SER A 111 8.14 10.87 1.31
CA SER A 111 9.22 11.74 0.83
C SER A 111 9.62 12.79 1.87
N PHE A 112 8.63 13.37 2.57
CA PHE A 112 8.90 14.28 3.67
C PHE A 112 9.67 13.58 4.81
N ILE A 113 9.25 12.40 5.24
CA ILE A 113 9.92 11.63 6.30
C ILE A 113 11.36 11.31 5.91
N ARG A 114 11.61 10.80 4.70
CA ARG A 114 12.97 10.52 4.21
C ARG A 114 13.86 11.77 4.18
N ALA A 115 13.31 12.91 3.74
CA ALA A 115 14.04 14.17 3.72
C ALA A 115 14.37 14.68 5.13
N GLN A 116 13.46 14.52 6.08
CA GLN A 116 13.72 14.85 7.50
C GLN A 116 14.81 13.94 8.07
N ARG A 117 14.74 12.62 7.85
CA ARG A 117 15.74 11.66 8.33
C ARG A 117 17.15 11.96 7.80
N ALA A 118 17.26 12.42 6.56
CA ALA A 118 18.53 12.82 5.95
C ALA A 118 19.07 14.18 6.44
N SER A 119 18.27 14.95 7.19
CA SER A 119 18.65 16.29 7.63
C SER A 119 19.57 16.25 8.87
N PRO A 120 20.62 17.10 8.94
CA PRO A 120 21.45 17.21 10.14
C PRO A 120 20.63 17.62 11.37
N GLY A 121 20.79 16.90 12.48
CA GLY A 121 20.07 17.19 13.72
C GLY A 121 18.67 16.58 13.83
N TYR A 122 18.29 15.70 12.89
CA TYR A 122 17.10 14.86 13.02
C TYR A 122 17.18 13.97 14.27
N ASP A 123 16.09 13.91 15.05
CA ASP A 123 15.98 12.99 16.18
C ASP A 123 15.55 11.60 15.68
N PRO A 124 16.41 10.57 15.76
CA PRO A 124 16.08 9.22 15.33
C PRO A 124 14.98 8.56 16.17
N ASN A 125 14.62 9.13 17.33
CA ASN A 125 13.52 8.65 18.17
C ASN A 125 12.19 9.39 17.91
N THR A 126 12.12 10.19 16.84
CA THR A 126 10.87 10.82 16.41
C THR A 126 9.78 9.75 16.22
N ARG A 127 8.61 9.97 16.83
CA ARG A 127 7.48 9.04 16.75
C ARG A 127 6.52 9.49 15.65
N HIS A 128 6.36 8.66 14.64
CA HIS A 128 5.49 8.91 13.49
C HIS A 128 4.16 8.19 13.67
N CYS A 129 3.06 8.87 13.37
CA CYS A 129 1.73 8.27 13.31
C CYS A 129 1.08 8.67 11.99
N LEU A 130 0.81 7.70 11.13
CA LEU A 130 0.21 7.89 9.82
C LEU A 130 -1.23 7.40 9.80
N TYR A 131 -2.16 8.27 9.44
CA TYR A 131 -3.54 7.87 9.19
C TYR A 131 -3.75 7.55 7.71
N GLY A 132 -4.38 6.41 7.42
CA GLY A 132 -4.80 6.04 6.07
C GLY A 132 -5.34 4.61 6.01
N LEU A 133 -6.02 4.28 4.92
CA LEU A 133 -6.73 3.01 4.77
C LEU A 133 -5.97 1.99 3.91
N ASP A 134 -4.98 2.42 3.13
CA ASP A 134 -4.33 1.56 2.15
C ASP A 134 -3.36 0.56 2.81
N ALA A 135 -3.30 -0.65 2.25
CA ALA A 135 -2.38 -1.69 2.72
C ALA A 135 -0.91 -1.34 2.43
N ASP A 136 -0.67 -0.58 1.36
CA ASP A 136 0.65 -0.10 0.94
C ASP A 136 1.32 0.78 2.01
N LEU A 137 0.55 1.36 2.93
CA LEU A 137 1.09 2.13 4.04
C LEU A 137 2.01 1.31 4.94
N ILE A 138 1.77 -0.01 5.06
CA ILE A 138 2.60 -0.90 5.89
C ILE A 138 3.99 -1.03 5.26
N THR A 139 4.06 -1.34 3.98
CA THR A 139 5.33 -1.51 3.25
C THR A 139 6.05 -0.17 3.12
N LEU A 140 5.33 0.92 2.86
CA LEU A 140 5.89 2.26 2.82
C LEU A 140 6.45 2.69 4.19
N ALA A 141 5.77 2.40 5.30
CA ALA A 141 6.25 2.70 6.64
C ALA A 141 7.51 1.89 6.98
N LEU A 142 7.55 0.60 6.66
CA LEU A 142 8.75 -0.24 6.82
C LEU A 142 9.93 0.34 6.02
N ALA A 143 9.69 0.77 4.77
CA ALA A 143 10.70 1.36 3.89
C ALA A 143 11.28 2.71 4.39
N THR A 144 10.67 3.34 5.40
CA THR A 144 11.25 4.55 6.02
C THR A 144 12.43 4.22 6.94
N HIS A 145 12.54 2.98 7.41
CA HIS A 145 13.46 2.54 8.45
C HIS A 145 13.37 3.36 9.76
N GLU A 146 12.23 4.02 9.99
CA GLU A 146 11.92 4.68 11.26
C GLU A 146 11.47 3.63 12.28
N ILE A 147 12.11 3.61 13.45
CA ILE A 147 11.81 2.61 14.49
C ILE A 147 10.41 2.86 15.05
N HIS A 148 10.11 4.11 15.44
CA HIS A 148 8.86 4.45 16.10
C HIS A 148 7.80 4.93 15.10
N PHE A 149 7.23 4.00 14.34
CA PHE A 149 6.17 4.29 13.38
C PHE A 149 4.88 3.52 13.70
N SER A 150 3.75 4.20 13.73
CA SER A 150 2.41 3.59 13.85
C SER A 150 1.50 4.00 12.70
N ILE A 151 0.58 3.11 12.32
CA ILE A 151 -0.49 3.38 11.35
C ILE A 151 -1.84 3.39 12.06
N LEU A 152 -2.55 4.50 11.96
CA LEU A 152 -3.87 4.70 12.53
C LEU A 152 -4.95 4.27 11.53
N ARG A 153 -5.31 2.99 11.56
CA ARG A 153 -6.50 2.41 10.94
C ARG A 153 -7.14 1.43 11.93
N GLU A 154 -6.41 0.37 12.23
CA GLU A 154 -6.68 -0.62 13.27
C GLU A 154 -5.63 -0.55 14.41
N PHE A 155 -4.91 0.58 14.48
CA PHE A 155 -3.74 0.81 15.33
C PHE A 155 -2.65 -0.27 15.17
N LEU A 156 -1.84 -0.13 14.12
CA LEU A 156 -0.72 -1.03 13.82
C LEU A 156 0.61 -0.39 14.22
N ASN A 157 1.43 -1.13 14.96
CA ASN A 157 2.76 -0.69 15.38
C ASN A 157 3.85 -1.34 14.53
N ILE A 158 4.57 -0.55 13.76
CA ILE A 158 5.57 -1.04 12.81
C ILE A 158 6.79 -1.62 13.52
N TRP A 159 7.17 -1.12 14.70
CA TRP A 159 8.26 -1.71 15.47
C TRP A 159 7.97 -3.16 15.88
N ILE A 160 6.72 -3.46 16.24
CA ILE A 160 6.31 -4.84 16.58
C ILE A 160 6.41 -5.71 15.34
N LEU A 161 5.91 -5.25 14.19
CA LEU A 161 6.02 -5.97 12.93
C LEU A 161 7.49 -6.24 12.56
N ARG A 162 8.39 -5.28 12.79
CA ARG A 162 9.83 -5.45 12.56
C ARG A 162 10.43 -6.55 13.45
N GLU A 163 9.98 -6.69 14.69
CA GLU A 163 10.37 -7.79 15.58
C GLU A 163 9.86 -9.14 15.06
N TYR A 164 8.61 -9.23 14.58
CA TYR A 164 8.08 -10.45 13.96
C TYR A 164 8.88 -10.84 12.70
N ILE A 165 9.16 -9.88 11.82
CA ILE A 165 10.00 -10.11 10.62
C ILE A 165 11.39 -10.63 11.03
N ALA A 166 12.00 -10.05 12.07
CA ALA A 166 13.31 -10.47 12.56
C ALA A 166 13.31 -11.92 13.08
N LEU A 167 12.20 -12.37 13.68
CA LEU A 167 12.04 -13.74 14.16
C LEU A 167 11.80 -14.72 13.01
N ASP A 168 10.88 -14.40 12.10
CA ASP A 168 10.46 -15.31 11.03
C ASP A 168 11.53 -15.47 9.95
N LEU A 169 12.15 -14.37 9.54
CA LEU A 169 13.22 -14.33 8.53
C LEU A 169 14.64 -14.47 9.12
N LYS A 170 14.75 -14.96 10.35
CA LYS A 170 16.06 -15.29 10.94
C LYS A 170 16.74 -16.37 10.12
N ILE A 171 17.83 -16.00 9.43
CA ILE A 171 18.68 -16.92 8.67
C ILE A 171 19.52 -17.74 9.64
N THR A 172 19.44 -19.07 9.54
CA THR A 172 20.23 -20.02 10.33
C THR A 172 21.19 -20.78 9.42
N GLY A 173 22.40 -21.10 9.90
CA GLY A 173 23.31 -22.03 9.19
C GLY A 173 24.66 -21.47 8.76
N ASP A 174 24.96 -20.20 9.01
CA ASP A 174 26.31 -19.64 8.83
C ASP A 174 26.72 -18.84 10.07
N GLU A 175 27.69 -19.36 10.84
CA GLU A 175 28.21 -18.71 12.05
C GLU A 175 28.93 -17.38 11.75
N LYS A 176 29.29 -17.12 10.49
CA LYS A 176 29.99 -15.90 10.07
C LYS A 176 29.05 -14.84 9.48
N PHE A 177 27.79 -15.19 9.21
CA PHE A 177 26.83 -14.26 8.65
C PHE A 177 26.11 -13.49 9.76
N GLU A 178 26.41 -12.19 9.87
CA GLU A 178 25.64 -11.28 10.70
C GLU A 178 24.44 -10.75 9.90
N CYS A 179 23.24 -11.11 10.37
CA CYS A 179 21.99 -10.72 9.72
C CYS A 179 21.70 -9.24 9.98
N ASP A 180 21.58 -8.45 8.91
CA ASP A 180 21.19 -7.04 8.97
C ASP A 180 19.67 -6.94 8.77
N LEU A 181 18.96 -6.61 9.84
CA LEU A 181 17.50 -6.52 9.84
C LEU A 181 16.99 -5.49 8.82
N GLU A 182 17.67 -4.37 8.62
CA GLU A 182 17.20 -3.36 7.65
C GLU A 182 17.24 -3.91 6.23
N ARG A 183 18.26 -4.73 5.93
CA ARG A 183 18.41 -5.39 4.62
C ARG A 183 17.41 -6.53 4.43
N ILE A 184 17.08 -7.25 5.50
CA ILE A 184 15.98 -8.23 5.47
C ILE A 184 14.63 -7.54 5.23
N ILE A 185 14.39 -6.39 5.84
CA ILE A 185 13.17 -5.62 5.64
C ILE A 185 13.07 -5.12 4.20
N ASP A 186 14.16 -4.61 3.62
CA ASP A 186 14.21 -4.22 2.20
C ASP A 186 13.84 -5.39 1.27
N ASP A 187 14.43 -6.56 1.51
CA ASP A 187 14.15 -7.77 0.74
C ASP A 187 12.72 -8.27 0.96
N PHE A 188 12.20 -8.20 2.20
CA PHE A 188 10.82 -8.56 2.53
C PHE A 188 9.82 -7.68 1.77
N ILE A 189 10.03 -6.37 1.74
CA ILE A 189 9.20 -5.44 0.97
C ILE A 189 9.29 -5.79 -0.53
N PHE A 190 10.50 -6.04 -1.03
CA PHE A 190 10.71 -6.39 -2.43
C PHE A 190 10.00 -7.69 -2.83
N ILE A 191 10.09 -8.76 -2.02
CA ILE A 191 9.41 -10.02 -2.35
C ILE A 191 7.88 -9.88 -2.26
N CYS A 192 7.36 -9.05 -1.35
CA CYS A 192 5.93 -8.77 -1.26
C CYS A 192 5.36 -8.13 -2.54
N PHE A 193 6.18 -7.46 -3.38
CA PHE A 193 5.71 -6.96 -4.67
C PHE A 193 5.28 -8.07 -5.64
N PHE A 194 5.75 -9.30 -5.46
CA PHE A 194 5.32 -10.45 -6.26
C PHE A 194 3.91 -10.94 -5.94
N ALA A 195 3.39 -10.64 -4.74
CA ALA A 195 2.01 -10.92 -4.35
C ALA A 195 0.99 -9.94 -5.00
N GLY A 196 1.48 -8.96 -5.76
CA GLY A 196 0.68 -7.94 -6.43
C GLY A 196 0.83 -6.56 -5.77
N ASN A 197 0.72 -5.52 -6.59
CA ASN A 197 0.69 -4.14 -6.16
C ASN A 197 -0.07 -3.28 -7.19
N ASP A 198 -0.22 -1.99 -6.92
CA ASP A 198 -0.95 -1.08 -7.82
C ASP A 198 -0.34 -0.93 -9.23
N PHE A 199 0.91 -1.34 -9.43
CA PHE A 199 1.65 -1.15 -10.67
C PHE A 199 1.86 -2.43 -11.47
N LEU A 200 1.84 -3.59 -10.81
CA LEU A 200 2.08 -4.90 -11.42
C LEU A 200 0.93 -5.86 -11.08
N PRO A 201 0.40 -6.60 -12.06
CA PRO A 201 -0.54 -7.67 -11.76
C PRO A 201 0.14 -8.72 -10.86
N HIS A 202 -0.64 -9.34 -9.96
CA HIS A 202 -0.16 -10.47 -9.18
C HIS A 202 0.20 -11.64 -10.10
N MET A 203 1.15 -12.48 -9.68
CA MET A 203 1.41 -13.74 -10.38
C MET A 203 0.20 -14.67 -10.14
N PRO A 204 -0.33 -15.36 -11.18
CA PRO A 204 -1.53 -16.18 -11.04
C PRO A 204 -1.43 -17.29 -9.97
N SER A 205 -0.21 -17.74 -9.67
CA SER A 205 0.10 -18.74 -8.65
C SER A 205 0.24 -18.16 -7.23
N LEU A 206 0.15 -16.84 -7.05
CA LEU A 206 0.40 -16.17 -5.78
C LEU A 206 -0.78 -15.29 -5.36
N GLU A 207 -1.66 -15.86 -4.55
CA GLU A 207 -2.79 -15.13 -3.95
C GLU A 207 -2.59 -14.93 -2.44
N ILE A 208 -2.87 -13.72 -1.94
CA ILE A 208 -2.63 -13.36 -0.52
C ILE A 208 -3.46 -14.24 0.42
N HIS A 209 -4.72 -14.54 0.07
CA HIS A 209 -5.61 -15.32 0.91
C HIS A 209 -5.23 -16.81 0.99
N GLU A 210 -4.31 -17.26 0.13
CA GLU A 210 -3.77 -18.62 0.13
C GLU A 210 -2.41 -18.73 0.83
N GLY A 211 -1.93 -17.65 1.44
CA GLY A 211 -0.66 -17.62 2.16
C GLY A 211 0.56 -17.42 1.26
N CYS A 212 0.42 -16.69 0.15
CA CYS A 212 1.56 -16.45 -0.76
C CYS A 212 2.75 -15.74 -0.07
N VAL A 213 2.50 -14.86 0.89
CA VAL A 213 3.57 -14.17 1.64
C VAL A 213 4.38 -15.17 2.46
N ASP A 214 3.72 -16.14 3.10
CA ASP A 214 4.39 -17.20 3.86
C ASP A 214 5.26 -18.08 2.94
N LEU A 215 4.76 -18.41 1.75
CA LEU A 215 5.52 -19.14 0.74
C LEU A 215 6.76 -18.35 0.28
N LEU A 216 6.60 -17.06 -0.03
CA LEU A 216 7.70 -16.19 -0.46
C LEU A 216 8.77 -16.07 0.63
N MET A 217 8.35 -15.88 1.89
CA MET A 217 9.25 -15.84 3.05
C MET A 217 9.98 -17.17 3.26
N HIS A 218 9.26 -18.29 3.14
CA HIS A 218 9.83 -19.63 3.27
C HIS A 218 10.90 -19.88 2.20
N VAL A 219 10.59 -19.67 0.93
CA VAL A 219 11.54 -19.86 -0.18
C VAL A 219 12.75 -18.95 -0.02
N TYR A 220 12.54 -17.69 0.36
CA TYR A 220 13.63 -16.74 0.56
C TYR A 220 14.60 -17.20 1.66
N LYS A 221 14.07 -17.67 2.79
CA LYS A 221 14.85 -18.13 3.94
C LYS A 221 15.65 -19.40 3.63
N GLU A 222 15.01 -20.41 3.04
CA GLU A 222 15.65 -21.68 2.69
C GLU A 222 16.75 -21.48 1.64
N GLU A 223 16.52 -20.60 0.67
CA GLU A 223 17.45 -20.38 -0.44
C GLU A 223 18.44 -19.25 -0.19
N PHE A 224 18.38 -18.53 0.94
CA PHE A 224 19.19 -17.33 1.18
C PHE A 224 20.70 -17.54 0.93
N GLN A 225 21.25 -18.64 1.44
CA GLN A 225 22.65 -19.00 1.26
C GLN A 225 22.96 -19.37 -0.20
N ASN A 226 22.05 -20.08 -0.85
CA ASN A 226 22.15 -20.48 -2.25
C ASN A 226 22.06 -19.27 -3.21
N LEU A 227 21.27 -18.26 -2.85
CA LEU A 227 21.17 -16.98 -3.56
C LEU A 227 22.47 -16.16 -3.43
N GLY A 228 23.27 -16.44 -2.39
CA GLY A 228 24.49 -15.69 -2.05
C GLY A 228 24.20 -14.41 -1.27
N GLY A 229 23.08 -14.35 -0.55
CA GLY A 229 22.66 -13.24 0.29
C GLY A 229 21.58 -12.35 -0.31
N TYR A 230 21.45 -11.12 0.22
CA TYR A 230 20.33 -10.20 -0.07
C TYR A 230 20.01 -9.97 -1.55
N LEU A 231 18.72 -9.78 -1.88
CA LEU A 231 18.18 -9.56 -3.22
C LEU A 231 18.35 -8.11 -3.67
N VAL A 232 18.11 -7.15 -2.79
CA VAL A 232 18.23 -5.71 -3.07
C VAL A 232 19.25 -5.03 -2.16
N ASN A 233 19.78 -3.89 -2.63
CA ASN A 233 20.65 -3.00 -1.88
C ASN A 233 20.20 -1.55 -2.05
N MET A 234 19.35 -1.06 -1.16
CA MET A 234 18.76 0.27 -1.25
C MET A 234 19.79 1.40 -1.09
N GLN A 235 20.98 1.14 -0.55
CA GLN A 235 22.08 2.13 -0.51
C GLN A 235 22.61 2.45 -1.92
N MET A 236 22.36 1.59 -2.90
CA MET A 236 22.78 1.75 -4.29
C MET A 236 21.64 2.29 -5.18
N LEU A 237 20.57 2.83 -4.60
CA LEU A 237 19.38 3.27 -5.35
C LEU A 237 19.72 4.32 -6.43
N ASP A 238 20.66 5.22 -6.13
CA ASP A 238 21.12 6.27 -7.06
C ASP A 238 22.11 5.75 -8.13
N ASP A 239 22.47 4.46 -8.09
CA ASP A 239 23.29 3.85 -9.14
C ASP A 239 22.51 3.75 -10.45
N LYS A 240 22.88 4.60 -11.40
CA LYS A 240 22.30 4.67 -12.75
C LYS A 240 22.38 3.35 -13.54
N LYS A 241 23.21 2.40 -13.12
CA LYS A 241 23.30 1.06 -13.73
C LYS A 241 22.29 0.06 -13.16
N GLY A 242 21.48 0.45 -12.17
CA GLY A 242 20.46 -0.41 -11.57
C GLY A 242 21.01 -1.51 -10.66
N SER A 243 22.27 -1.38 -10.22
CA SER A 243 22.97 -2.42 -9.44
C SER A 243 22.40 -2.66 -8.03
N TYR A 244 21.40 -1.86 -7.62
CA TYR A 244 20.64 -2.06 -6.40
C TYR A 244 19.84 -3.36 -6.44
N MET A 245 19.39 -3.82 -7.60
CA MET A 245 18.78 -5.14 -7.78
C MET A 245 19.82 -6.18 -8.16
N LYS A 246 19.91 -7.28 -7.40
CA LYS A 246 20.79 -8.41 -7.73
C LYS A 246 20.08 -9.39 -8.65
N LEU A 247 19.96 -9.04 -9.93
CA LEU A 247 19.16 -9.76 -10.94
C LEU A 247 19.39 -11.28 -10.96
N LYS A 248 20.64 -11.76 -10.90
CA LYS A 248 20.94 -13.20 -10.87
C LYS A 248 20.35 -13.92 -9.65
N ARG A 249 20.28 -13.22 -8.50
CA ARG A 249 19.67 -13.74 -7.27
C ARG A 249 18.15 -13.72 -7.40
N ILE A 250 17.61 -12.61 -7.88
CA ILE A 250 16.17 -12.44 -8.10
C ILE A 250 15.65 -13.50 -9.08
N GLU A 251 16.34 -13.73 -10.19
CA GLU A 251 16.02 -14.78 -11.16
C GLU A 251 15.98 -16.16 -10.50
N ARG A 252 17.02 -16.51 -9.72
CA ARG A 252 17.05 -17.77 -8.99
C ARG A 252 15.90 -17.87 -7.99
N PHE A 253 15.60 -16.81 -7.25
CA PHE A 253 14.47 -16.76 -6.32
C PHE A 253 13.13 -17.01 -7.03
N ILE A 254 12.87 -16.32 -8.14
CA ILE A 254 11.66 -16.50 -8.95
C ILE A 254 11.57 -17.94 -9.47
N LEU A 255 12.67 -18.53 -9.94
CA LEU A 255 12.70 -19.93 -10.39
C LEU A 255 12.34 -20.91 -9.25
N MET A 256 12.81 -20.65 -8.03
CA MET A 256 12.49 -21.47 -6.87
C MET A 256 11.02 -21.33 -6.46
N VAL A 257 10.46 -20.12 -6.48
CA VAL A 257 9.01 -19.90 -6.29
C VAL A 257 8.22 -20.62 -7.39
N GLY A 258 8.68 -20.53 -8.64
CA GLY A 258 8.09 -21.20 -9.81
C GLY A 258 7.97 -22.73 -9.65
N SER A 259 8.87 -23.35 -8.88
CA SER A 259 8.81 -24.80 -8.61
C SER A 259 7.61 -25.25 -7.77
N TYR A 260 6.89 -24.30 -7.15
CA TYR A 260 5.68 -24.56 -6.37
C TYR A 260 4.38 -24.37 -7.18
N GLU A 261 4.42 -23.77 -8.37
CA GLU A 261 3.21 -23.40 -9.13
C GLU A 261 2.30 -24.59 -9.44
N GLU A 262 2.88 -25.70 -9.90
CA GLU A 262 2.10 -26.90 -10.23
C GLU A 262 1.35 -27.44 -9.02
N LYS A 263 1.98 -27.40 -7.83
CA LYS A 263 1.35 -27.85 -6.58
C LYS A 263 0.21 -26.93 -6.15
N ILE A 264 0.37 -25.62 -6.36
CA ILE A 264 -0.64 -24.61 -6.04
C ILE A 264 -1.86 -24.83 -6.94
N PHE A 265 -1.69 -24.82 -8.27
CA PHE A 265 -2.81 -25.02 -9.19
C PHE A 265 -3.52 -26.36 -9.01
N CYS A 266 -2.78 -27.43 -8.69
CA CYS A 266 -3.39 -28.73 -8.40
C CYS A 266 -4.22 -28.73 -7.10
N LYS A 267 -3.85 -27.92 -6.11
CA LYS A 267 -4.62 -27.76 -4.86
C LYS A 267 -5.91 -26.98 -5.16
N ASP A 268 -5.82 -25.90 -5.93
CA ASP A 268 -6.95 -25.02 -6.20
C ASP A 268 -8.02 -25.72 -7.03
N LEU A 269 -7.59 -26.45 -8.07
CA LEU A 269 -8.48 -27.30 -8.88
C LEU A 269 -9.24 -28.33 -8.04
N ARG A 270 -8.63 -28.88 -6.98
CA ARG A 270 -9.32 -29.84 -6.10
C ARG A 270 -10.40 -29.15 -5.28
N LEU A 271 -10.11 -27.97 -4.74
CA LEU A 271 -11.06 -27.17 -3.97
C LEU A 271 -12.24 -26.70 -4.81
N GLU A 272 -12.03 -26.41 -6.10
CA GLU A 272 -13.12 -26.12 -7.04
C GLU A 272 -14.02 -27.33 -7.30
N THR A 273 -13.46 -28.55 -7.35
CA THR A 273 -14.26 -29.78 -7.55
C THR A 273 -15.02 -30.26 -6.32
N GLU A 274 -14.67 -29.75 -5.13
CA GLU A 274 -15.28 -30.13 -3.85
C GLU A 274 -16.42 -29.19 -3.40
N ASN A 275 -16.61 -28.05 -4.07
CA ASN A 275 -17.70 -27.09 -3.84
C ASN A 275 -18.79 -27.15 -4.91
#